data_AF-A0A8T5M175-F1
#
_entry.id   AF-A0A8T5M175-F1
#
_cell.length_a   1.000
_cell.length_b   1.000
_cell.length_c   1.000
_cell.angle_alpha   90.00
_cell.angle_beta   90.00
_cell.angle_gamma   90.00
#
_symmetry.space_group_name_H-M   'P 1'
#
loop_
_entity.id
_entity.type
_entity.pdbx_description
1 polymer ?
#
loop_
_entity_poly.entity_id
_entity_poly.type
_entity_poly.pdbx_seq_one_letter_code
_entity_poly.pdbx_strand_id
1 'polypeptide(L)' 'MKILKCPKCGSYGLSAGCKCGTTRISPKPQKYSPEDKYGKYRRKYKEMKEK' A
#
# COMPACT_ATOMS: atom_id res chain seq x y z
N MET A 1 8.66 -3.82 15.26
CA MET A 1 9.39 -3.89 13.96
C MET A 1 8.40 -3.75 12.79
N LYS A 2 8.67 -2.85 11.84
CA LYS A 2 7.87 -2.70 10.61
C LYS A 2 8.68 -3.27 9.43
N ILE A 3 8.18 -4.34 8.84
CA ILE A 3 8.73 -4.91 7.61
C ILE A 3 8.22 -4.06 6.45
N LEU A 4 9.11 -3.61 5.58
CA LEU A 4 8.78 -2.86 4.36
C LEU A 4 9.08 -3.74 3.14
N LYS A 5 8.33 -3.53 2.05
CA LYS A 5 8.51 -4.19 0.76
C LYS A 5 8.72 -3.14 -0.33
N CYS A 6 9.67 -3.41 -1.21
CA CYS A 6 9.85 -2.61 -2.41
C CYS A 6 8.76 -2.92 -3.44
N PRO A 7 8.02 -1.92 -3.97
CA PRO A 7 7.02 -2.16 -5.01
C PRO A 7 7.63 -2.49 -6.38
N LYS A 8 8.89 -2.08 -6.63
CA LYS A 8 9.56 -2.26 -7.92
C LYS A 8 10.26 -3.62 -8.06
N CYS A 9 10.99 -4.06 -7.04
CA CYS A 9 11.76 -5.32 -7.08
C CYS A 9 11.27 -6.40 -6.12
N GLY A 10 10.26 -6.12 -5.29
CA GLY A 10 9.69 -7.10 -4.35
C GLY A 10 10.54 -7.40 -3.10
N SER A 11 11.77 -6.87 -2.99
CA SER A 11 12.64 -7.12 -1.84
C SER A 11 12.05 -6.58 -0.52
N TYR A 12 12.19 -7.36 0.54
CA TYR A 12 11.84 -6.97 1.89
C TYR A 12 13.02 -6.32 2.62
N GLY A 13 12.73 -5.42 3.56
CA GLY A 13 13.75 -4.78 4.38
C GLY A 13 13.16 -3.96 5.51
N LEU A 14 14.02 -3.50 6.42
CA LEU A 14 13.64 -2.60 7.52
C LEU A 14 13.90 -1.13 7.19
N SER A 15 14.75 -0.85 6.18
CA SER A 15 15.08 0.49 5.74
C SER A 15 14.15 0.98 4.63
N ALA A 16 13.89 2.29 4.63
CA ALA A 16 13.07 2.95 3.62
C ALA A 16 13.70 2.90 2.22
N GLY A 17 15.02 3.02 2.09
CA GLY A 17 15.70 3.04 0.79
C GLY A 17 15.95 1.65 0.21
N CYS A 18 15.40 1.36 -0.98
CA CYS A 18 15.77 0.17 -1.76
C CYS A 18 17.04 0.41 -2.57
N LYS A 19 17.87 -0.63 -2.74
CA LYS A 19 19.01 -0.64 -3.68
C LYS A 19 18.62 -0.35 -5.13
N CYS A 20 17.35 -0.57 -5.46
CA CYS A 20 16.75 -0.33 -6.76
C CYS A 20 16.34 1.14 -7.01
N GLY A 21 16.62 2.05 -6.06
CA GLY A 21 16.36 3.49 -6.16
C GLY A 21 14.96 3.93 -5.73
N THR A 22 14.06 3.02 -5.35
CA THR A 22 12.70 3.34 -4.88
C THR A 22 12.55 3.20 -3.37
N THR A 23 11.54 3.86 -2.80
CA THR A 23 11.22 3.73 -1.37
C THR A 23 10.41 2.45 -1.11
N ARG A 24 10.80 1.69 -0.08
CA ARG A 24 10.02 0.55 0.41
C ARG A 24 8.80 1.05 1.19
N ILE A 25 7.68 0.37 0.99
CA ILE A 25 6.38 0.69 1.62
C ILE A 25 5.92 -0.46 2.50
N SER A 26 4.98 -0.19 3.42
CA SER A 26 4.38 -1.25 4.22
C SER A 26 3.63 -2.23 3.31
N PRO A 27 3.98 -3.54 3.29
CA PRO A 27 3.27 -4.55 2.52
C PRO A 27 1.95 -4.95 3.16
N LYS A 28 1.74 -4.61 4.44
CA LYS A 28 0.51 -4.97 5.16
C LYS A 28 -0.67 -4.25 4.52
N PRO A 29 -1.76 -4.97 4.18
CA PRO A 29 -2.96 -4.34 3.67
C PRO A 29 -3.59 -3.44 4.75
N GLN A 30 -4.47 -2.54 4.31
CA GLN A 30 -5.31 -1.77 5.22
C GLN A 30 -6.18 -2.73 6.05
N LYS A 31 -6.36 -2.42 7.33
CA LYS A 31 -7.23 -3.23 8.20
C LYS A 31 -8.68 -3.14 7.72
N TYR A 32 -9.37 -4.26 7.71
CA TYR A 32 -10.80 -4.32 7.42
C TYR A 32 -11.60 -3.80 8.63
N SER A 33 -12.67 -3.05 8.36
CA SER A 33 -13.67 -2.65 9.35
C SER A 33 -15.06 -2.93 8.77
N PRO A 34 -15.95 -3.65 9.49
CA PRO A 34 -17.32 -3.91 9.02
C PRO A 34 -18.13 -2.64 8.76
N GLU A 35 -17.92 -1.58 9.56
CA GLU A 35 -18.65 -0.32 9.44
C GLU A 35 -18.24 0.50 8.22
N ASP A 36 -16.99 0.36 7.77
CA ASP A 36 -16.41 0.98 6.57
C ASP A 36 -16.98 2.37 6.20
N LYS A 37 -16.88 3.34 7.13
CA LYS A 37 -17.46 4.69 7.01
C LYS A 37 -17.12 5.39 5.69
N TYR A 38 -15.93 5.13 5.13
CA TYR A 38 -15.43 5.73 3.89
C TYR A 38 -15.56 4.82 2.65
N GLY A 39 -16.26 3.68 2.76
CA GLY A 39 -16.40 2.69 1.69
C GLY A 39 -16.99 3.26 0.41
N LYS A 40 -18.01 4.13 0.52
CA LYS A 40 -18.63 4.82 -0.63
C LYS A 40 -17.61 5.63 -1.44
N TYR A 41 -16.74 6.38 -0.76
CA TYR A 41 -15.72 7.19 -1.41
C TYR A 41 -14.61 6.34 -2.03
N ARG A 42 -14.19 5.27 -1.33
CA ARG A 42 -13.18 4.34 -1.85
C ARG A 42 -13.62 3.65 -3.14
N ARG A 43 -14.90 3.27 -3.25
CA ARG A 43 -15.47 2.67 -4.49
C ARG A 43 -15.51 3.69 -5.63
N LYS A 44 -16.06 4.88 -5.39
CA LYS A 44 -16.08 5.97 -6.38
C LYS A 44 -14.69 6.31 -6.92
N TYR A 45 -13.69 6.40 -6.03
CA TYR A 45 -12.32 6.69 -6.45
C TYR A 45 -11.72 5.60 -7.33
N LYS A 46 -12.02 4.31 -7.08
CA LYS A 46 -11.60 3.21 -7.94
C LYS A 46 -12.24 3.32 -9.33
N GLU A 47 -13.55 3.54 -9.38
CA GLU A 47 -14.29 3.72 -10.64
C GLU A 47 -13.72 4.88 -11.46
N MET A 48 -13.39 6.01 -10.82
CA MET A 48 -12.75 7.16 -11.49
C MET A 48 -11.34 6.87 -11.99
N LYS A 49 -10.59 5.97 -11.34
CA LYS A 49 -9.22 5.61 -11.73
C LYS A 49 -9.17 4.57 -12.85
N GLU A 50 -10.20 3.74 -12.95
CA GLU A 50 -10.34 2.68 -13.96
C GLU A 50 -10.93 3.20 -15.27
N LYS A 51 -11.54 4.38 -15.26
CA LYS A 51 -12.03 5.12 -16.43
C LYS A 51 -10.92 5.97 -17.05
#